data_AF-A0AAW9QZ30-F1
#
_entry.id   AF-A0AAW9QZ30-F1
#
_cell.length_a   1.000
_cell.length_b   1.000
_cell.length_c   1.000
_cell.angle_alpha   90.00
_cell.angle_beta   90.00
_cell.angle_gamma   90.00
#
_symmetry.space_group_name_H-M   'P 1'
#
loop_
_entity.id
_entity.type
_entity.pdbx_description
1 polymer ?
#
loop_
_entity_poly.entity_id
_entity_poly.type
_entity_poly.pdbx_seq_one_letter_code
_entity_poly.pdbx_strand_id
1 'polypeptide(L)' 'MYDNTCKFLAANFSKDLTAWLLGRSIELTVLEPTELFVEPIRADSLIFLQSDDLIVHIEFQTDPDPDIP' A
#
# COMPACT_ATOMS: atom_id res chain seq x y z
N MET A 1 9.74 -12.85 0.14
CA MET A 1 9.71 -13.09 -1.32
C MET A 1 8.37 -12.57 -1.80
N TYR A 2 8.34 -11.68 -2.78
CA TYR A 2 7.08 -11.15 -3.32
C TYR A 2 6.55 -12.13 -4.37
N ASP A 3 5.27 -12.44 -4.29
CA ASP A 3 4.51 -13.27 -5.26
C ASP A 3 4.01 -12.44 -6.45
N ASN A 4 3.94 -11.12 -6.30
CA ASN A 4 3.43 -10.18 -7.29
C ASN A 4 4.46 -9.06 -7.59
N THR A 5 4.75 -8.86 -8.88
CA THR A 5 5.66 -7.80 -9.36
C THR A 5 5.21 -6.40 -8.91
N CYS A 6 3.91 -6.11 -8.93
CA CYS A 6 3.38 -4.84 -8.47
C CYS A 6 3.62 -4.62 -6.98
N LYS A 7 3.48 -5.66 -6.14
CA LYS A 7 3.82 -5.57 -4.70
C LYS A 7 5.30 -5.28 -4.50
N PHE A 8 6.17 -5.96 -5.25
CA PHE A 8 7.61 -5.71 -5.21
C PHE A 8 7.93 -4.25 -5.59
N LEU A 9 7.35 -3.76 -6.68
CA LEU A 9 7.57 -2.38 -7.14
C LEU A 9 7.03 -1.37 -6.13
N ALA A 10 5.81 -1.55 -5.64
CA ALA A 10 5.21 -0.64 -4.67
C ALA A 10 6.01 -0.57 -3.37
N ALA A 11 6.57 -1.69 -2.89
CA ALA A 11 7.35 -1.71 -1.65
C ALA A 11 8.77 -1.15 -1.82
N ASN A 12 9.47 -1.47 -2.92
CA ASN A 12 10.89 -1.12 -3.09
C ASN A 12 11.11 0.21 -3.82
N PHE A 13 10.14 0.65 -4.61
CA PHE A 13 10.20 1.86 -5.44
C PHE A 13 9.01 2.78 -5.17
N SER A 14 8.55 2.82 -3.91
CA SER A 14 7.38 3.59 -3.46
C SER A 14 7.47 5.08 -3.79
N LYS A 15 8.67 5.66 -3.65
CA LYS A 15 8.94 7.07 -4.00
C LYS A 15 8.80 7.32 -5.50
N ASP A 16 9.41 6.49 -6.34
CA ASP A 16 9.35 6.63 -7.80
C ASP A 16 7.92 6.44 -8.31
N LEU A 17 7.22 5.43 -7.78
CA LEU A 17 5.83 5.16 -8.09
C LEU A 17 4.93 6.35 -7.73
N THR A 18 5.12 6.93 -6.55
CA THR A 18 4.34 8.08 -6.10
C THR A 18 4.68 9.34 -6.91
N ALA A 19 5.96 9.55 -7.24
CA ALA A 19 6.37 10.68 -8.07
C ALA A 19 5.78 10.60 -9.48
N TRP A 20 5.74 9.39 -10.06
CA TRP A 20 5.06 9.14 -11.33
C TRP A 20 3.56 9.41 -11.23
N LEU A 21 2.89 8.89 -10.19
CA LEU A 21 1.45 9.06 -10.00
C LEU A 21 1.04 10.53 -9.81
N LEU A 22 1.81 11.28 -9.03
CA LEU A 22 1.53 12.68 -8.71
C LEU A 22 2.09 13.67 -9.75
N GLY A 23 2.90 13.20 -10.70
CA GLY A 23 3.60 14.04 -11.67
C GLY A 23 4.67 14.95 -11.06
N ARG A 24 5.03 14.76 -9.79
CA ARG A 24 6.04 15.54 -9.05
C ARG A 24 6.67 14.69 -7.96
N SER A 25 7.94 14.95 -7.67
CA SER A 25 8.59 14.37 -6.49
C SER A 25 8.06 15.02 -5.22
N ILE A 26 7.82 14.21 -4.19
CA ILE A 26 7.41 14.64 -2.85
C ILE A 26 8.17 13.81 -1.82
N GLU A 27 8.59 14.45 -0.73
CA GLU A 27 9.18 13.73 0.39
C GLU A 27 8.11 12.92 1.12
N LEU A 28 8.38 11.63 1.25
CA LEU A 28 7.46 10.66 1.82
C LEU A 28 8.14 9.93 2.95
N THR A 29 7.43 9.79 4.06
CA THR A 29 7.80 8.92 5.17
C THR A 29 6.86 7.71 5.17
N VAL A 30 7.40 6.54 5.50
CA VAL A 30 6.59 5.33 5.69
C VAL A 30 5.77 5.50 6.96
N LEU A 31 4.46 5.33 6.84
CA LEU A 31 3.57 5.29 7.98
C LEU A 31 3.30 3.83 8.33
N GLU A 32 3.86 3.39 9.45
CA GLU A 32 3.63 2.05 9.98
C GLU A 32 2.22 2.00 10.61
N PRO A 33 1.29 1.17 10.11
CA PRO A 33 -0.01 1.04 10.73
C PRO A 33 0.15 0.43 12.13
N THR A 34 -0.41 1.08 13.15
CA THR A 34 -0.36 0.58 14.54
C THR A 34 -1.34 -0.58 14.77
N GLU A 35 -2.37 -0.70 13.93
CA GLU A 35 -3.39 -1.75 14.00
C GLU A 35 -3.82 -2.13 12.57
N LEU A 36 -3.91 -3.45 12.29
CA LEU A 36 -4.51 -3.97 11.07
C LEU A 36 -5.95 -4.39 11.39
N PHE A 37 -6.93 -3.90 10.64
CA PHE A 37 -8.34 -4.24 10.82
C PHE A 37 -8.55 -5.77 10.70
N VAL A 38 -9.33 -6.34 11.63
CA VAL A 38 -9.55 -7.79 11.78
C VAL A 38 -10.93 -8.20 11.20
N GLU A 39 -11.50 -7.42 10.31
CA GLU A 39 -12.79 -7.71 9.66
C GLU A 39 -12.57 -8.48 8.33
N PRO A 40 -13.58 -9.17 7.77
CA PRO A 40 -13.37 -10.42 7.03
C PRO A 40 -12.58 -10.29 5.72
N ILE A 41 -12.48 -9.07 5.17
CA ILE A 41 -11.73 -8.78 3.95
C ILE A 41 -10.33 -8.33 4.34
N ARG A 42 -9.35 -9.23 4.19
CA ARG A 42 -7.93 -8.91 4.41
C ARG A 42 -7.32 -8.31 3.15
N ALA A 43 -6.71 -7.14 3.28
CA ALA A 43 -5.71 -6.71 2.32
C ALA A 43 -4.52 -7.68 2.38
N ASP A 44 -4.06 -8.11 1.21
CA ASP A 44 -2.87 -8.94 1.00
C ASP A 44 -1.60 -8.16 1.38
N SER A 45 -1.57 -6.87 1.06
CA SER A 45 -0.49 -5.96 1.41
C SER A 45 -0.97 -4.52 1.47
N LEU A 46 -0.42 -3.76 2.42
CA LEU A 46 -0.74 -2.36 2.65
C LEU A 46 0.55 -1.55 2.73
N ILE A 47 0.63 -0.46 1.98
CA ILE A 47 1.74 0.50 2.05
C ILE A 47 1.14 1.88 2.23
N PHE A 48 1.48 2.51 3.35
CA PHE A 48 1.14 3.91 3.62
C PHE A 48 2.38 4.79 3.54
N LEU A 49 2.26 5.83 2.73
CA LEU A 49 3.25 6.89 2.62
C LEU A 49 2.58 8.20 3.00
N GLN A 50 3.26 9.00 3.81
CA GLN A 50 2.76 10.29 4.25
C GLN A 50 3.74 11.41 3.90
N SER A 51 3.17 12.54 3.53
CA SER A 51 3.80 13.86 3.50
C SER A 51 2.99 14.84 4.36
N ASP A 52 3.37 16.11 4.40
CA ASP A 52 2.74 17.10 5.28
C ASP A 52 1.23 17.32 4.98
N ASP A 53 0.81 17.21 3.71
CA ASP A 53 -0.55 17.51 3.25
C ASP A 53 -1.23 16.36 2.48
N LEU A 54 -0.55 15.22 2.32
CA LEU A 54 -1.02 14.09 1.52
C LEU A 54 -0.66 12.74 2.16
N ILE A 55 -1.62 11.82 2.12
CA ILE A 55 -1.42 10.39 2.38
C ILE A 55 -1.62 9.62 1.08
N VAL A 56 -0.67 8.74 0.76
CA VAL A 56 -0.75 7.79 -0.34
C VAL A 56 -0.95 6.41 0.26
N HIS A 57 -2.08 5.80 -0.08
CA HIS A 57 -2.49 4.47 0.35
C HIS A 57 -2.45 3.52 -0.83
N ILE A 58 -1.57 2.51 -0.77
CA ILE A 58 -1.47 1.46 -1.78
C ILE A 58 -1.91 0.15 -1.14
N GLU A 59 -2.99 -0.42 -1.67
CA GLU A 59 -3.60 -1.63 -1.17
C GLU A 59 -3.60 -2.71 -2.26
N PHE A 60 -3.15 -3.90 -1.88
CA PHE A 60 -3.34 -5.11 -2.66
C PHE A 60 -4.41 -5.95 -1.98
N GLN A 61 -5.49 -6.24 -2.69
CA GLN A 61 -6.62 -6.99 -2.16
C GLN A 61 -6.49 -8.46 -2.53
N THR A 62 -6.92 -9.34 -1.63
CA THR A 62 -7.20 -10.73 -1.98
C THR A 62 -8.63 -10.87 -2.45
N ASP A 63 -8.90 -11.89 -3.25
CA ASP A 63 -10.29 -12.29 -3.49
C ASP A 63 -10.98 -12.63 -2.15
N PRO A 64 -12.28 -12.32 -2.01
CA PRO A 64 -13.03 -12.70 -0.83
C PRO A 64 -13.09 -14.23 -0.71
N ASP A 65 -12.92 -14.74 0.51
CA ASP A 65 -13.10 -16.17 0.78
C ASP A 65 -14.61 -16.49 0.72
N PRO A 66 -15.07 -17.32 -0.23
CA PRO A 66 -16.50 -17.62 -0.37
C PRO A 66 -17.08 -18.34 0.86
N ASP A 67 -16.24 -18.91 1.72
CA ASP A 67 -16.65 -19.59 2.95
C ASP A 67 -16.75 -18.63 4.16
N ILE A 68 -16.36 -17.36 4.02
CA ILE A 68 -16.43 -16.33 5.07
C ILE A 68 -17.52 -15.30 4.71
N PRO A 69 -18.54 -15.09 5.58
CA PRO A 69 -19.71 -14.25 5.28
C PRO A 69 -19.43 -12.74 5.25
#